data_AF-A0A1S3R549-F1
#
_entry.id   AF-A0A1S3R549-F1
#
_cell.length_a   1.000
_cell.length_b   1.000
_cell.length_c   1.000
_cell.angle_alpha   90.00
_cell.angle_beta   90.00
_cell.angle_gamma   90.00
#
_symmetry.space_group_name_H-M   'P 1'
#
loop_
_entity.id
_entity.type
_entity.pdbx_description
1 polymer ?
#
loop_
_entity_poly.entity_id
_entity_poly.type
_entity_poly.pdbx_seq_one_letter_code
_entity_poly.pdbx_strand_id
1 'polypeptide(L)'
;SSPVFVTLTCAFRYGREDLDVLGLSFRKDLYISTFQAFPTLTTEEGKPLSRLQERLLKKLGQHAHPFSFTIPQNLPCSVTLQPGPEDTGK
;
A
#
# COMPACT_ATOMS: atom_id res chain seq x y z
N SER A 1 13.97 -2.47 -20.16
CA SER A 1 13.20 -1.73 -19.15
C SER A 1 13.14 -2.58 -17.89
N SER A 2 13.31 -1.96 -16.72
CA SER A 2 13.20 -2.66 -15.42
C SER A 2 11.73 -2.83 -15.04
N PRO A 3 11.37 -3.93 -14.35
CA PRO A 3 10.00 -4.12 -13.89
C PRO A 3 9.64 -3.07 -12.83
N VAL A 4 8.38 -2.59 -12.87
CA VAL A 4 7.80 -1.66 -11.91
C VAL A 4 6.72 -2.37 -11.14
N PHE A 5 6.81 -2.35 -9.81
CA PHE A 5 5.86 -2.96 -8.91
C PHE A 5 5.18 -1.91 -8.03
N VAL A 6 3.92 -2.16 -7.72
CA VAL A 6 3.15 -1.41 -6.73
C VAL A 6 2.80 -2.39 -5.62
N THR A 7 2.95 -1.97 -4.36
CA THR A 7 2.67 -2.83 -3.21
C THR A 7 1.67 -2.16 -2.28
N LEU A 8 0.63 -2.89 -1.91
CA LEU A 8 -0.28 -2.55 -0.83
C LEU A 8 0.10 -3.36 0.41
N THR A 9 0.45 -2.67 1.50
CA THR A 9 0.78 -3.30 2.78
C THR A 9 -0.15 -2.80 3.88
N CYS A 10 -0.85 -3.72 4.54
CA CYS A 10 -1.50 -3.47 5.82
C CYS A 10 -0.54 -3.95 6.92
N ALA A 11 -0.14 -3.07 7.82
CA ALA A 11 0.78 -3.39 8.89
C ALA A 11 0.26 -2.90 10.23
N PHE A 12 0.39 -3.73 11.25
CA PHE A 12 0.35 -3.30 12.64
C PHE A 12 1.72 -2.76 13.03
N ARG A 13 1.75 -1.59 13.66
CA ARG A 13 2.96 -0.95 14.15
C ARG A 13 2.76 -0.56 15.61
N TYR A 14 3.80 -0.77 16.39
CA TYR A 14 3.88 -0.42 17.80
C TYR A 14 5.34 -0.07 18.10
N GLY A 15 5.61 0.91 18.96
CA GLY A 15 6.95 1.39 19.23
C GLY A 15 7.23 2.76 18.58
N ARG A 16 8.33 3.39 19.03
CA ARG A 16 8.74 4.74 18.60
C ARG A 16 9.13 4.79 17.11
N GLU A 17 8.83 5.93 16.47
CA GLU A 17 9.23 6.21 15.09
C GLU A 17 10.71 6.64 14.97
N ASP A 18 11.36 7.02 16.08
CA ASP A 18 12.73 7.53 16.09
C ASP A 18 13.77 6.39 16.04
N LEU A 19 14.55 6.40 14.98
CA LEU A 19 15.32 5.27 14.44
C LEU A 19 16.65 4.93 15.16
N ASP A 20 17.02 5.54 16.30
CA ASP A 20 18.38 5.41 16.86
C ASP A 20 18.48 4.91 18.31
N VAL A 21 17.41 4.36 18.89
CA VAL A 21 17.50 3.70 20.21
C VAL A 21 17.10 2.24 20.09
N LEU A 22 18.01 1.35 20.51
CA LEU A 22 17.75 -0.07 20.74
C LEU A 22 16.56 -0.23 21.70
N GLY A 23 15.33 -0.28 21.16
CA GLY A 23 14.11 -0.33 21.96
C GLY A 23 12.81 -0.48 21.15
N LEU A 24 12.33 -1.72 21.03
CA LEU A 24 10.92 -2.12 20.91
C LEU A 24 10.07 -1.56 19.76
N SER A 25 10.62 -1.30 18.58
CA SER A 25 9.78 -1.14 17.38
C SER A 25 9.28 -2.50 16.89
N PHE A 26 7.98 -2.76 17.03
CA PHE A 26 7.32 -3.93 16.50
C PHE A 26 6.51 -3.56 15.25
N ARG A 27 6.78 -4.27 14.16
CA ARG A 27 5.97 -4.23 12.95
C ARG A 27 5.55 -5.63 12.58
N LYS A 28 4.26 -5.82 12.33
CA LYS A 28 3.71 -7.04 11.77
C LYS A 28 2.91 -6.71 10.52
N ASP A 29 3.37 -7.20 9.37
CA ASP A 29 2.60 -7.11 8.14
C ASP A 29 1.41 -8.10 8.25
N LEU A 30 0.20 -7.54 8.26
CA LEU A 30 -1.06 -8.29 8.34
C LEU A 30 -1.52 -8.74 6.95
N TYR A 31 -1.20 -7.95 5.93
CA TYR A 31 -1.52 -8.24 4.54
C TYR A 31 -0.52 -7.54 3.61
N ILE A 32 -0.08 -8.26 2.59
CA ILE A 32 0.77 -7.74 1.52
C ILE A 32 0.19 -8.19 0.19
N SER A 33 0.00 -7.25 -0.73
CA SER A 33 -0.34 -7.53 -2.11
C SER A 33 0.60 -6.74 -3.02
N THR A 34 1.16 -7.42 -4.02
CA THR A 34 2.09 -6.82 -4.98
C THR A 34 1.52 -6.97 -6.39
N PHE A 35 1.54 -5.88 -7.13
CA PHE A 35 1.06 -5.78 -8.50
C PHE A 35 2.21 -5.35 -9.41
N GLN A 36 2.43 -6.04 -10.52
CA GLN A 36 3.40 -5.64 -11.53
C GLN A 36 2.76 -4.67 -12.53
N ALA A 37 3.07 -3.38 -12.39
CA ALA A 37 2.52 -2.34 -13.26
C ALA A 37 3.18 -2.29 -14.64
N PHE A 38 4.48 -2.59 -14.70
CA PHE A 38 5.23 -2.63 -15.94
C PHE A 38 6.27 -3.76 -15.91
N PRO A 39 6.45 -4.53 -17.00
CA PRO A 39 5.53 -4.65 -18.13
C PRO A 39 4.18 -5.20 -17.64
N THR A 40 3.08 -4.73 -18.23
CA THR A 40 1.73 -5.17 -17.89
C THR A 40 1.55 -6.64 -18.25
N LEU A 41 1.07 -7.44 -17.30
CA LEU A 41 0.82 -8.86 -17.52
C LEU A 41 -0.53 -9.04 -18.24
N THR A 42 -0.60 -9.97 -19.19
CA THR A 42 -1.80 -10.23 -20.02
C THR A 42 -3.04 -10.57 -19.21
N THR A 43 -2.88 -11.19 -18.03
CA THR A 43 -3.99 -11.51 -17.11
C THR A 43 -4.69 -10.27 -16.55
N GLU A 44 -4.03 -9.12 -16.53
CA GLU A 44 -4.55 -7.87 -15.96
C GLU A 44 -5.21 -6.96 -17.00
N GLU A 45 -5.10 -7.28 -18.30
CA GLU A 45 -5.70 -6.51 -19.40
C GLU A 45 -7.23 -6.59 -19.43
N GLY A 46 -7.83 -7.57 -18.74
CA GLY A 46 -9.28 -7.80 -18.72
C GLY A 46 -10.04 -7.08 -17.60
N LYS A 47 -9.38 -6.38 -16.68
CA LYS A 47 -10.07 -5.69 -15.58
C LYS A 47 -10.70 -4.38 -16.06
N PRO A 48 -11.97 -4.10 -15.75
CA PRO A 48 -12.58 -2.84 -16.11
C PRO A 48 -11.87 -1.68 -15.41
N LEU A 49 -11.54 -0.66 -16.20
CA LEU A 49 -10.95 0.56 -15.67
C LEU A 49 -12.02 1.41 -14.97
N SER A 50 -11.62 2.08 -13.90
CA SER A 50 -12.41 3.15 -13.32
C SER A 50 -12.41 4.38 -14.24
N ARG A 51 -13.46 5.21 -14.15
CA ARG A 51 -13.53 6.49 -14.87
C ARG A 51 -12.31 7.40 -14.59
N LEU A 52 -11.74 7.32 -13.40
CA LEU A 52 -10.53 8.07 -13.04
C LEU A 52 -9.31 7.55 -13.82
N GLN A 53 -9.10 6.23 -13.83
CA GLN A 53 -8.00 5.62 -14.58
C GLN A 53 -8.09 5.94 -16.07
N GLU A 54 -9.28 5.86 -16.69
CA GLU A 54 -9.47 6.25 -18.10
C GLU A 54 -9.05 7.70 -18.38
N ARG A 55 -9.43 8.63 -17.49
CA ARG A 55 -9.04 10.05 -17.59
C ARG A 55 -7.54 10.24 -17.42
N LEU A 56 -6.92 9.53 -16.48
CA LEU A 56 -5.48 9.60 -16.24
C LEU A 56 -4.69 9.02 -17.40
N LEU A 57 -5.09 7.89 -17.98
CA LEU A 57 -4.45 7.31 -19.16
C LEU A 57 -4.46 8.30 -20.34
N LYS A 58 -5.61 8.94 -20.60
CA LYS A 58 -5.72 9.96 -21.65
C LYS A 58 -4.84 11.18 -21.38
N LYS A 59 -4.72 11.61 -20.11
CA LYS A 59 -3.96 12.80 -19.72
C LYS A 59 -2.44 12.57 -19.68
N LEU A 60 -2.00 11.38 -19.25
CA LEU A 60 -0.60 11.06 -19.00
C LEU A 60 0.09 10.37 -20.19
N GLY A 61 -0.68 9.79 -21.11
CA GLY A 61 -0.16 9.22 -22.36
C GLY A 61 0.42 7.82 -22.23
N GLN A 62 1.33 7.47 -23.14
CA GLN A 62 1.78 6.09 -23.41
C GLN A 62 2.48 5.38 -22.23
N HIS A 63 3.02 6.14 -21.27
CA HIS A 63 3.72 5.59 -20.10
C HIS A 63 2.84 5.50 -18.86
N ALA A 64 1.53 5.68 -19.00
CA ALA A 64 0.58 5.53 -17.92
C ALA A 64 0.13 4.06 -17.81
N HIS A 65 0.43 3.43 -16.67
CA HIS A 65 0.10 2.04 -16.40
C HIS A 65 -0.90 1.95 -15.25
N PRO A 66 -2.14 1.48 -15.48
CA PRO A 66 -3.14 1.41 -14.43
C PRO A 66 -2.87 0.22 -13.51
N PHE A 67 -3.24 0.36 -12.24
CA PHE A 67 -3.22 -0.71 -11.25
C PHE A 67 -4.44 -0.60 -10.34
N SER A 68 -4.83 -1.71 -9.72
CA SER A 68 -5.89 -1.77 -8.73
C SER A 68 -5.62 -2.84 -7.69
N PHE A 69 -6.13 -2.62 -6.47
CA PHE A 69 -6.12 -3.61 -5.40
C PHE A 69 -7.54 -3.83 -4.88
N THR A 70 -7.86 -5.07 -4.58
CA THR A 70 -9.06 -5.41 -3.81
C THR A 70 -8.64 -5.74 -2.39
N ILE A 71 -9.05 -4.91 -1.44
CA ILE A 71 -8.72 -5.10 -0.02
C ILE A 71 -9.64 -6.19 0.55
N PRO A 72 -9.10 -7.26 1.18
CA PRO A 72 -9.92 -8.25 1.87
C PRO A 72 -10.78 -7.61 2.97
N GLN A 73 -12.05 -8.02 3.05
CA GLN A 73 -13.02 -7.41 3.98
C GLN A 73 -12.73 -7.70 5.46
N ASN A 74 -11.91 -8.71 5.76
CA ASN A 74 -11.52 -9.09 7.11
C ASN A 74 -10.27 -8.36 7.61
N LEU A 75 -9.74 -7.39 6.86
CA LEU A 75 -8.63 -6.56 7.34
C LEU A 75 -9.13 -5.47 8.30
N PRO A 76 -8.30 -5.09 9.29
CA PRO A 76 -8.66 -4.01 10.19
C PRO A 76 -8.77 -2.68 9.43
N CYS A 77 -9.70 -1.84 9.87
CA CYS A 77 -9.73 -0.44 9.46
C CYS A 77 -8.45 0.30 9.92
N SER A 78 -8.17 1.44 9.29
CA SER A 78 -7.10 2.32 9.77
C SER A 78 -7.47 2.85 11.15
N VAL A 79 -6.63 2.55 12.14
CA VAL A 79 -6.78 2.99 13.51
C VAL A 79 -5.41 3.39 14.04
N THR A 80 -5.40 4.46 14.83
CA THR A 80 -4.20 4.96 15.52
C THR A 80 -4.57 5.17 16.97
N LEU A 81 -3.74 4.66 17.88
CA LEU A 81 -3.86 4.98 19.30
C LEU A 81 -3.11 6.28 19.54
N GLN A 82 -3.80 7.29 20.07
CA GLN A 82 -3.16 8.52 20.53
C GLN A 82 -2.63 8.26 21.94
N PRO A 83 -1.32 8.37 22.18
CA PRO A 83 -0.74 8.13 23.49
C PRO A 83 -1.18 9.23 24.46
N GLY A 84 -1.55 8.84 25.68
CA GLY A 84 -1.84 9.77 26.76
C GLY A 84 -0.59 10.51 27.26
N PRO A 85 -0.75 11.60 28.04
CA PRO A 85 0.38 12.40 28.55
C PRO A 85 1.38 11.59 29.39
N GLU A 86 0.88 10.57 30.11
CA GLU A 86 1.66 9.69 30.99
C GLU A 86 1.91 8.30 30.36
N ASP A 87 1.44 8.06 29.12
CA ASP A 87 1.66 6.77 28.45
C ASP A 87 3.10 6.71 27.93
N THR A 88 3.92 5.92 28.61
CA THR A 88 5.29 5.60 28.16
C THR A 88 5.31 4.66 26.95
N GLY A 89 4.15 4.10 26.57
CA GLY A 89 3.97 3.30 25.36
C GLY A 89 3.60 4.18 24.16
N LYS A 90 4.60 4.51 23.33
CA LYS A 90 4.41 4.74 21.89
C LYS A 90 5.07 3.60 21.16
#